data_AF-A0A949HRC2-F1
#
_entry.id   AF-A0A949HRC2-F1
#
_cell.length_a   1.000
_cell.length_b   1.000
_cell.length_c   1.000
_cell.angle_alpha   90.00
_cell.angle_beta   90.00
_cell.angle_gamma   90.00
#
_symmetry.space_group_name_H-M   'P 1'
#
loop_
_entity.id
_entity.type
_entity.pdbx_description
1 polymer ?
#
loop_
_entity_poly.entity_id
_entity_poly.type
_entity_poly.pdbx_seq_one_letter_code
_entity_poly.pdbx_strand_id
1 'polypeptide(L)' 'MKAVALTAHFDGEKVQFDEPCQLDPNARLVVVVLPPDDERHAWSRYSAGQLAKAYGDNEPEYTTADVRP' A
#
# COMPACT_ATOMS: atom_id res chain seq x y z
N MET A 1 16.83 -22.49 5.19
CA MET A 1 16.05 -21.47 4.48
C MET A 1 15.19 -20.71 5.47
N LYS A 2 15.10 -19.38 5.31
CA LYS A 2 14.19 -18.54 6.09
C LYS A 2 12.90 -18.39 5.31
N ALA A 3 11.75 -18.52 5.97
CA ALA A 3 10.48 -18.22 5.34
C ALA A 3 10.44 -16.72 4.97
N VAL A 4 10.02 -16.41 3.75
CA VAL A 4 9.78 -15.05 3.27
C VAL A 4 8.29 -14.92 2.96
N ALA A 5 7.68 -13.83 3.40
CA ALA A 5 6.33 -13.47 2.97
C ALA A 5 6.47 -12.74 1.63
N LEU A 6 5.78 -13.26 0.61
CA LEU A 6 5.74 -12.68 -0.72
C LEU A 6 4.36 -12.08 -0.97
N THR A 7 4.33 -10.89 -1.54
CA THR A 7 3.12 -10.23 -2.03
C THR A 7 2.75 -10.78 -3.40
N ALA A 8 1.46 -10.97 -3.60
CA ALA A 8 0.90 -11.55 -4.81
C ALA A 8 -0.57 -11.15 -4.97
N HIS A 9 -1.02 -11.09 -6.21
CA HIS A 9 -2.43 -10.92 -6.56
C HIS A 9 -2.91 -12.05 -7.46
N PHE A 10 -4.22 -12.32 -7.43
CA PHE A 10 -4.87 -13.21 -8.38
C PHE A 10 -5.35 -12.38 -9.58
N ASP A 11 -4.88 -12.72 -10.78
CA ASP A 11 -5.21 -11.98 -12.01
C ASP A 11 -6.53 -12.43 -12.68
N GLY A 12 -7.21 -13.41 -12.09
CA GLY A 12 -8.41 -14.05 -12.62
C GLY A 12 -8.17 -15.47 -13.14
N GLU A 13 -6.92 -15.85 -13.40
CA GLU A 13 -6.54 -17.18 -13.87
C GLU A 13 -5.46 -17.82 -12.98
N LYS A 14 -4.49 -17.02 -12.52
CA LYS A 14 -3.31 -17.48 -11.79
C LYS A 14 -2.90 -16.49 -10.70
N VAL A 15 -2.17 -17.00 -9.71
CA VAL A 15 -1.51 -16.17 -8.70
C VAL A 15 -0.24 -15.58 -9.32
N GLN A 16 -0.09 -14.27 -9.29
CA GLN A 16 1.10 -13.54 -9.76
C GLN A 16 1.82 -12.93 -8.57
N PHE A 17 3.13 -13.17 -8.46
CA PHE A 17 3.96 -12.47 -7.48
C PHE A 17 4.15 -11.01 -7.92
N ASP A 18 4.01 -10.09 -6.99
CA ASP A 18 4.12 -8.65 -7.27
C ASP A 18 5.58 -8.25 -7.51
N GLU A 19 6.52 -8.96 -6.86
CA GLU A 19 7.95 -8.80 -7.05
C GLU A 19 8.62 -10.09 -7.56
N PRO A 20 9.75 -9.97 -8.31
CA PRO A 20 10.54 -11.13 -8.68
C PRO A 20 11.02 -11.93 -7.47
N CYS A 21 10.81 -13.23 -7.49
CA CYS A 21 11.35 -14.16 -6.49
C CYS A 21 11.95 -15.40 -7.17
N GLN A 22 13.02 -15.94 -6.58
CA GLN A 22 13.56 -17.23 -7.00
C GLN A 22 12.92 -18.34 -6.18
N LEU A 23 12.35 -19.32 -6.87
CA LEU A 23 11.77 -20.52 -6.27
C LEU A 23 12.54 -21.74 -6.77
N ASP A 24 13.04 -22.55 -5.83
CA ASP A 24 13.60 -23.84 -6.16
C ASP A 24 12.50 -24.80 -6.65
N PRO A 25 12.81 -25.75 -7.54
CA PRO A 25 11.88 -26.81 -7.89
C PRO A 25 11.36 -27.53 -6.66
N ASN A 26 10.04 -27.71 -6.57
CA ASN A 26 9.34 -28.33 -5.42
C ASN A 26 9.51 -27.59 -4.08
N ALA A 27 9.82 -26.28 -4.10
CA ALA A 27 9.79 -25.47 -2.89
C ALA A 27 8.42 -25.59 -2.20
N ARG A 28 8.43 -25.81 -0.88
CA ARG A 28 7.19 -25.86 -0.09
C ARG A 28 6.64 -24.45 0.08
N LEU A 29 5.45 -24.22 -0.44
CA LEU A 29 4.74 -22.94 -0.35
C LEU A 29 3.62 -22.99 0.69
N VAL A 30 3.38 -21.87 1.36
CA VAL A 30 2.17 -21.64 2.18
C VAL A 30 1.42 -20.49 1.53
N VAL A 31 0.19 -20.74 1.10
CA VAL A 31 -0.67 -19.74 0.45
C VAL A 31 -1.69 -19.25 1.45
N VAL A 32 -1.77 -17.94 1.62
CA VAL A 32 -2.76 -17.26 2.46
C VAL A 32 -3.55 -16.33 1.56
N VAL A 33 -4.86 -16.53 1.47
CA VAL A 33 -5.76 -15.63 0.74
C VAL A 33 -6.28 -14.59 1.72
N LEU A 34 -5.98 -13.33 1.44
CA LEU A 34 -6.47 -12.22 2.25
C LEU A 34 -7.93 -11.92 1.89
N PRO A 35 -8.78 -11.53 2.87
CA PRO A 35 -10.12 -11.05 2.56
C PRO A 35 -10.04 -9.77 1.70
N PRO A 36 -11.08 -9.46 0.92
CA PRO A 36 -11.14 -8.20 0.20
C PRO A 36 -10.98 -7.02 1.16
N ASP A 37 -10.14 -6.06 0.80
CA ASP A 37 -9.90 -4.84 1.58
C ASP A 37 -10.84 -3.72 1.10
N ASP A 38 -12.14 -3.97 1.25
CA ASP A 38 -13.21 -3.07 0.80
C ASP A 38 -13.16 -1.73 1.57
N GLU A 39 -12.68 -1.75 2.81
CA GLU A 39 -12.57 -0.57 3.66
C GLU A 39 -11.40 0.33 3.27
N ARG A 40 -10.24 -0.20 2.85
CA ARG A 40 -9.07 0.62 2.50
C ARG A 40 -9.36 1.66 1.44
N HIS A 41 -10.18 1.33 0.43
CA HIS A 41 -10.57 2.31 -0.59
C HIS A 41 -11.48 3.41 -0.02
N ALA A 42 -12.45 3.04 0.83
CA ALA A 42 -13.34 3.98 1.49
C ALA A 42 -12.55 4.92 2.43
N TRP A 43 -11.65 4.36 3.23
CA TRP A 43 -10.74 5.09 4.11
C TRP A 43 -9.82 6.02 3.32
N SER A 44 -9.18 5.54 2.25
CA SER A 44 -8.29 6.37 1.42
C SER A 44 -9.03 7.56 0.81
N ARG A 45 -10.26 7.34 0.32
CA ARG A 45 -11.12 8.42 -0.21
C ARG A 45 -11.52 9.42 0.88
N TYR A 46 -11.95 8.93 2.04
CA TYR A 46 -12.33 9.77 3.17
C TYR A 46 -11.15 10.62 3.66
N SER A 47 -9.98 10.00 3.87
CA SER A 47 -8.75 10.66 4.28
C SER A 47 -8.30 11.72 3.28
N ALA A 48 -8.34 11.44 1.97
CA ALA A 48 -8.02 12.42 0.95
C ALA A 48 -8.97 13.63 0.98
N GLY A 49 -10.28 13.40 1.17
CA GLY A 49 -11.27 14.48 1.31
C GLY A 49 -11.07 15.31 2.58
N GLN A 50 -10.72 14.69 3.69
CA GLN A 50 -10.42 15.40 4.94
C GLN A 50 -9.10 16.17 4.85
N LEU A 51 -8.09 15.61 4.17
CA LEU A 51 -6.84 16.30 3.90
C LEU A 51 -7.09 17.57 3.07
N ALA A 52 -7.88 17.49 1.99
CA ALA A 52 -8.21 18.64 1.16
C ALA A 52 -8.93 19.76 1.94
N LYS A 53 -9.80 19.41 2.89
CA LYS A 53 -10.49 20.39 3.77
C LYS A 53 -9.59 21.03 4.82
N ALA A 54 -8.46 20.40 5.15
CA ALA A 54 -7.51 20.94 6.11
C ALA A 54 -6.73 22.12 5.53
N TYR A 55 -6.59 22.17 4.20
CA TYR A 55 -6.10 23.33 3.48
C TYR A 55 -7.24 24.32 3.25
N GLY A 56 -6.95 25.62 3.33
CA GLY A 56 -7.94 26.67 3.10
C GLY A 56 -7.36 27.81 2.28
N ASP A 57 -8.22 28.58 1.60
CA ASP A 57 -7.81 29.68 0.71
C ASP A 57 -6.99 30.78 1.41
N ASN A 58 -7.06 30.84 2.74
CA ASN A 58 -6.35 31.81 3.58
C ASN A 58 -5.18 31.18 4.36
N GLU A 59 -4.72 30.01 3.95
CA GLU A 59 -3.56 29.40 4.60
C GLU A 59 -2.29 30.22 4.30
N PRO A 60 -1.46 30.51 5.32
CA PRO A 60 -0.23 31.25 5.09
C PRO A 60 0.73 30.42 4.23
N GLU A 61 1.40 31.08 3.28
CA GLU A 61 2.50 30.48 2.54
C GLU A 61 3.67 30.23 3.49
N TYR A 62 3.99 28.96 3.74
CA TYR A 62 5.17 28.58 4.52
C TYR A 62 6.43 28.69 3.66
N THR A 63 7.41 29.43 4.15
CA THR A 63 8.68 29.68 3.48
C THR A 63 9.84 29.05 4.24
N THR A 64 11.04 29.08 3.65
CA THR A 64 12.26 28.64 4.35
C THR A 64 12.61 29.50 5.57
N ALA A 65 12.03 30.70 5.70
CA ALA A 65 12.21 31.55 6.88
C ALA A 65 11.44 31.05 8.12
N ASP A 66 10.45 30.17 7.94
CA ASP A 66 9.61 29.62 9.02
C ASP A 66 10.23 28.39 9.69
N VAL A 67 11.33 27.87 9.15
CA VAL A 67 12.06 26.72 9.69
C VAL A 67 13.05 27.21 10.75
N ARG A 68 12.95 26.68 11.98
CA ARG A 68 13.95 26.93 13.03
C ARG A 68 15.24 26.14 12.74
N PRO A 69 16.43 26.71 13.03
CA PRO A 69 17.71 26.02 12.89
C PRO A 69 17.84 24.81 13.81
#